data_AF-A0AAU1FJH7-F1
#
_entry.id   AF-A0AAU1FJH7-F1
#
_cell.length_a   1.000
_cell.length_b   1.000
_cell.length_c   1.000
_cell.angle_alpha   90.00
_cell.angle_beta   90.00
_cell.angle_gamma   90.00
#
_symmetry.space_group_name_H-M   'P 1'
#
loop_
_entity.id
_entity.type
_entity.pdbx_description
1 polymer ?
#
loop_
_entity_poly.entity_id
_entity_poly.type
_entity_poly.pdbx_seq_one_letter_code
_entity_poly.pdbx_strand_id
1 'polypeptide(L)'
;MVSWRRARVFLDAWRECRELPAAGDLAVVDDPVPAAFALPGTPGRVVVSSGMLQALSTDERRALLAHERAHLSHRHHLFLLVLQLAAAVNPLLRPLVREGAFAVERWADEAAETCPQQPVRMRPVSPRE
;
A
#
# COMPACT_ATOMS: atom_id res chain seq x y z
N MET A 1 15.43 -14.50 -17.89
CA MET A 1 16.17 -13.44 -17.15
C MET A 1 15.30 -12.20 -16.96
N VAL A 2 14.15 -12.36 -16.30
CA VAL A 2 13.22 -11.28 -15.97
C VAL A 2 13.20 -11.21 -14.44
N SER A 3 14.09 -10.44 -13.83
CA SER A 3 14.04 -10.23 -12.36
C SER A 3 14.97 -9.13 -11.87
N TRP A 4 16.20 -9.04 -12.37
CA TRP A 4 17.20 -8.17 -11.73
C TRP A 4 16.97 -6.67 -11.91
N ARG A 5 16.50 -6.24 -13.08
CA ARG A 5 16.27 -4.81 -13.38
C ARG A 5 15.06 -4.27 -12.62
N ARG A 6 14.00 -5.08 -12.53
CA ARG A 6 12.76 -4.75 -11.82
C ARG A 6 12.99 -4.78 -10.30
N ALA A 7 13.74 -5.77 -9.80
CA ALA A 7 14.14 -5.85 -8.40
C ALA A 7 15.04 -4.67 -7.99
N ARG A 8 15.99 -4.24 -8.83
CA ARG A 8 16.83 -3.07 -8.55
C ARG A 8 16.04 -1.77 -8.52
N VAL A 9 15.18 -1.50 -9.50
CA VAL A 9 14.32 -0.31 -9.46
C VAL A 9 13.42 -0.32 -8.21
N PHE A 10 12.89 -1.49 -7.84
CA PHE A 10 12.11 -1.61 -6.61
C PHE A 10 12.96 -1.37 -5.36
N LEU A 11 14.20 -1.87 -5.30
CA LEU A 11 15.14 -1.67 -4.20
C LEU A 11 15.63 -0.22 -4.09
N ASP A 12 15.86 0.46 -5.20
CA ASP A 12 16.33 1.84 -5.24
C ASP A 12 15.19 2.78 -4.83
N ALA A 13 14.00 2.60 -5.40
CA ALA A 13 12.79 3.28 -4.96
C ALA A 13 12.48 2.99 -3.48
N TRP A 14 12.76 1.77 -3.01
CA TRP A 14 12.61 1.39 -1.62
C TRP A 14 13.56 2.11 -0.69
N ARG A 15 14.84 2.25 -1.06
CA ARG A 15 15.82 3.00 -0.26
C ARG A 15 15.45 4.46 -0.20
N GLU A 16 15.11 5.06 -1.32
CA GLU A 16 14.72 6.46 -1.41
C GLU A 16 13.45 6.75 -0.59
N CYS A 17 12.45 5.86 -0.67
CA CYS A 17 11.23 6.01 0.10
C CYS A 17 11.40 5.72 1.61
N ARG A 18 12.38 4.89 2.00
CA ARG A 18 12.61 4.56 3.42
C ARG A 18 13.14 5.74 4.22
N GLU A 19 13.91 6.60 3.57
CA GLU A 19 14.48 7.82 4.16
C GLU A 19 13.46 8.98 4.17
N LEU A 20 12.25 8.79 3.63
CA LEU A 20 11.21 9.81 3.68
C LEU A 20 10.79 10.09 5.14
N PRO A 21 10.59 11.38 5.50
CA PRO A 21 9.92 11.74 6.74
C PRO A 21 8.56 11.05 6.82
N ALA A 22 8.34 10.27 7.87
CA ALA A 22 7.07 9.58 8.09
C ALA A 22 6.46 10.00 9.43
N ALA A 23 5.14 10.19 9.43
CA ALA A 23 4.33 10.29 10.62
C ALA A 23 3.87 8.89 11.01
N GLY A 24 4.67 8.19 11.83
CA GLY A 24 4.43 6.79 12.17
C GLY A 24 4.67 5.87 10.97
N ASP A 25 3.61 5.21 10.49
CA ASP A 25 3.66 4.31 9.35
C ASP A 25 3.36 4.99 8.01
N LEU A 26 2.99 6.27 7.99
CA LEU A 26 2.60 7.02 6.79
C LEU A 26 3.69 8.00 6.35
N ALA A 27 4.14 7.88 5.11
CA ALA A 27 5.00 8.85 4.43
C ALA A 27 4.20 9.56 3.33
N VAL A 28 4.27 10.89 3.30
CA VAL A 28 3.62 11.70 2.26
C VAL A 28 4.70 12.27 1.35
N VAL A 29 4.60 12.00 0.05
CA VAL A 29 5.49 12.54 -0.97
C VAL A 29 4.83 13.73 -1.64
N ASP A 30 5.56 14.82 -1.80
CA ASP A 30 5.07 15.97 -2.56
C ASP A 30 5.21 15.69 -4.07
N ASP A 31 4.19 15.04 -4.63
CA ASP A 31 4.09 14.70 -6.04
C ASP A 31 2.63 14.89 -6.50
N PRO A 32 2.37 15.70 -7.54
CA PRO A 32 1.02 15.91 -8.06
C PRO A 32 0.43 14.67 -8.74
N VAL A 33 1.24 13.68 -9.11
CA VAL A 33 0.76 12.42 -9.70
C VAL A 33 0.12 11.57 -8.61
N PRO A 34 -1.17 11.18 -8.74
CA PRO A 34 -1.83 10.32 -7.75
C PRO A 34 -1.16 8.94 -7.68
N ALA A 35 -0.56 8.63 -6.52
CA ALA A 35 0.03 7.34 -6.23
C ALA A 35 -0.09 7.01 -4.73
N ALA A 36 -0.32 5.74 -4.44
CA ALA A 36 -0.22 5.17 -3.10
C ALA A 36 0.31 3.74 -3.19
N PHE A 37 1.12 3.33 -2.22
CA PHE A 37 1.62 1.96 -2.14
C PHE A 37 2.18 1.61 -0.76
N ALA A 38 2.02 0.34 -0.41
CA ALA A 38 2.66 -0.32 0.72
C ALA A 38 4.14 -0.62 0.44
N LEU A 39 5.04 0.11 1.11
CA LEU A 39 6.46 -0.16 1.09
C LEU A 39 6.82 -1.21 2.16
N PRO A 40 7.27 -2.42 1.76
CA PRO A 40 7.67 -3.45 2.72
C PRO A 40 8.86 -2.97 3.56
N GLY A 41 9.18 -3.59 4.70
CA GLY A 41 10.35 -3.17 5.48
C GLY A 41 10.20 -3.37 6.98
N THR A 42 11.21 -2.94 7.73
CA THR A 42 11.24 -2.95 9.20
C THR A 42 11.69 -1.57 9.72
N PRO A 43 10.75 -0.66 10.03
CA PRO A 43 9.29 -0.79 9.90
C PRO A 43 8.82 -0.64 8.44
N GLY A 44 7.73 -1.34 8.07
CA GLY A 44 7.03 -1.13 6.80
C GLY A 44 6.23 0.18 6.83
N ARG A 45 6.01 0.80 5.67
CA ARG A 45 5.38 2.13 5.57
C ARG A 45 4.39 2.21 4.41
N VAL A 46 3.33 2.97 4.58
CA VAL A 46 2.43 3.37 3.50
C VAL A 46 2.95 4.69 2.93
N VAL A 47 3.17 4.74 1.63
CA VAL A 47 3.59 5.95 0.91
C VAL A 47 2.39 6.47 0.13
N VAL A 48 2.07 7.76 0.25
CA VAL A 48 0.97 8.40 -0.47
C VAL A 48 1.43 9.74 -1.03
N SER A 49 1.06 10.05 -2.28
CA SER A 49 1.39 11.34 -2.87
C SER A 49 0.41 12.45 -2.47
N SER A 50 0.86 13.71 -2.49
CA SER A 50 0.01 14.88 -2.27
C SER A 50 -1.14 14.93 -3.28
N GLY A 51 -0.89 14.57 -4.55
CA GLY A 51 -1.92 14.43 -5.58
C GLY A 51 -2.99 13.38 -5.27
N MET A 52 -2.60 12.23 -4.72
CA MET A 52 -3.56 11.19 -4.29
C MET A 52 -4.44 11.68 -3.15
N LEU A 53 -3.85 12.35 -2.14
CA LEU A 53 -4.63 12.90 -1.04
C LEU A 53 -5.62 13.96 -1.54
N GLN A 54 -5.22 14.83 -2.48
CA GLN A 54 -6.12 15.85 -3.05
C GLN A 54 -7.27 15.26 -3.85
N ALA A 55 -7.06 14.12 -4.54
CA ALA A 55 -8.06 13.46 -5.36
C ALA A 55 -9.16 12.75 -4.56
N LEU A 56 -8.87 12.36 -3.31
CA LEU A 56 -9.76 11.54 -2.49
C LEU A 56 -10.47 12.35 -1.39
N SER A 57 -11.73 11.99 -1.12
CA SER A 57 -12.47 12.43 0.07
C SER A 57 -11.89 11.82 1.35
N THR A 58 -12.32 12.33 2.51
CA THR A 58 -11.83 11.82 3.81
C THR A 58 -12.10 10.33 4.01
N ASP A 59 -13.26 9.84 3.57
CA ASP A 59 -13.63 8.43 3.73
C ASP A 59 -12.86 7.53 2.75
N GLU A 60 -12.67 7.99 1.51
CA GLU A 60 -11.84 7.29 0.52
C GLU A 60 -10.37 7.23 0.95
N ARG A 61 -9.82 8.31 1.53
CA ARG A 61 -8.46 8.30 2.11
C ARG A 61 -8.33 7.26 3.21
N ARG A 62 -9.35 7.12 4.08
CA ARG A 62 -9.34 6.13 5.16
C ARG A 62 -9.35 4.71 4.60
N ALA A 63 -10.21 4.45 3.62
CA ALA A 63 -10.28 3.16 2.94
C ALA A 63 -8.95 2.82 2.25
N LEU A 64 -8.39 3.75 1.49
CA LEU A 64 -7.09 3.60 0.83
C LEU A 64 -5.98 3.27 1.85
N LEU A 65 -5.88 4.04 2.94
CA LEU A 65 -4.85 3.79 3.95
C LEU A 65 -5.04 2.44 4.65
N ALA A 66 -6.29 2.00 4.85
CA ALA A 66 -6.58 0.68 5.41
C ALA A 66 -6.15 -0.44 4.43
N HIS A 67 -6.44 -0.28 3.14
CA HIS A 67 -6.00 -1.17 2.06
C HIS A 67 -4.48 -1.32 2.02
N GLU A 68 -3.76 -0.21 1.98
CA GLU A 68 -2.29 -0.23 1.95
C GLU A 68 -1.68 -0.84 3.22
N ARG A 69 -2.28 -0.57 4.39
CA ARG A 69 -1.88 -1.23 5.64
C ARG A 69 -2.19 -2.72 5.64
N ALA A 70 -3.25 -3.17 4.96
CA ALA A 70 -3.56 -4.59 4.81
C ALA A 70 -2.44 -5.32 4.06
N HIS A 71 -1.87 -4.72 3.00
CA HIS A 71 -0.71 -5.29 2.30
C HIS A 71 0.53 -5.47 3.19
N LEU A 72 0.76 -4.54 4.12
CA LEU A 72 1.88 -4.62 5.06
C LEU A 72 1.63 -5.67 6.16
N SER A 73 0.48 -5.59 6.83
CA SER A 73 0.13 -6.45 7.96
C SER A 73 0.05 -7.93 7.57
N HIS A 74 -0.58 -8.23 6.43
CA HIS A 74 -0.68 -9.59 5.89
C HIS A 74 0.55 -10.02 5.07
N ARG A 75 1.54 -9.13 4.93
CA ARG A 75 2.79 -9.38 4.18
C ARG A 75 2.52 -9.89 2.75
N HIS A 76 1.56 -9.29 2.07
CA HIS A 76 1.13 -9.69 0.72
C HIS A 76 2.28 -9.73 -0.30
N HIS A 77 3.27 -8.84 -0.14
CA HIS A 77 4.50 -8.86 -0.92
C HIS A 77 5.30 -10.18 -0.79
N LEU A 78 5.39 -10.77 0.41
CA LEU A 78 6.05 -12.07 0.60
C LEU A 78 5.25 -13.21 0.01
N PHE A 79 3.92 -13.18 0.15
CA PHE A 79 3.03 -14.17 -0.43
C PHE A 79 3.19 -14.24 -1.96
N LEU A 80 3.17 -13.08 -2.63
CA LEU A 80 3.38 -12.99 -4.07
C LEU A 80 4.80 -13.39 -4.48
N LEU A 81 5.82 -13.05 -3.68
CA LEU A 81 7.20 -13.49 -3.92
C LEU A 81 7.30 -15.02 -3.89
N VAL A 82 6.69 -15.68 -2.91
CA VAL A 82 6.66 -17.14 -2.82
C VAL A 82 5.99 -17.76 -4.05
N LEU A 83 4.85 -17.22 -4.49
CA LEU A 83 4.19 -17.69 -5.72
C LEU A 83 5.07 -17.51 -6.96
N GLN A 84 5.75 -16.36 -7.09
CA GLN A 84 6.67 -16.11 -8.20
C GLN A 84 7.85 -17.07 -8.20
N LEU A 85 8.43 -17.37 -7.03
CA LEU A 85 9.52 -18.34 -6.88
C LEU A 85 9.04 -19.76 -7.21
N ALA A 86 7.85 -20.15 -6.72
CA ALA A 86 7.25 -21.44 -7.03
C ALA A 86 7.02 -21.59 -8.55
N ALA A 87 6.52 -20.56 -9.22
CA ALA A 87 6.31 -20.55 -10.67
C ALA A 87 7.62 -20.53 -11.48
N ALA A 88 8.71 -20.02 -10.89
CA ALA A 88 10.05 -20.10 -11.48
C ALA A 88 10.62 -21.52 -11.43
N VAL A 89 10.36 -22.26 -10.34
CA VAL A 89 10.76 -23.67 -10.18
C VAL A 89 9.85 -24.60 -10.99
N ASN A 90 8.53 -24.38 -10.96
CA ASN A 90 7.54 -25.15 -11.68
C ASN A 90 6.67 -24.24 -12.57
N PRO A 91 6.94 -24.19 -13.88
CA PRO A 91 6.19 -23.36 -14.84
C PRO A 91 4.67 -23.61 -14.88
N LEU A 92 4.19 -24.78 -14.43
CA LEU A 92 2.76 -25.08 -14.36
C LEU A 92 2.03 -24.19 -13.35
N LEU A 93 2.74 -23.58 -12.40
CA LEU A 93 2.17 -22.69 -11.39
C LEU A 93 2.08 -21.22 -11.86
N ARG A 94 2.52 -20.89 -13.08
CA ARG A 94 2.44 -19.51 -13.61
C ARG A 94 1.02 -18.91 -13.58
N PRO A 95 -0.06 -19.66 -13.91
CA PRO A 95 -1.42 -19.12 -13.80
C PRO A 95 -1.77 -18.73 -12.35
N LEU A 96 -1.29 -19.47 -11.35
CA LEU A 96 -1.56 -19.19 -9.94
C LEU A 96 -0.95 -17.87 -9.46
N VAL A 97 0.10 -17.36 -10.10
CA VAL A 97 0.65 -16.04 -9.74
C VAL A 97 -0.38 -14.94 -10.00
N ARG A 98 -1.14 -15.04 -11.10
CA ARG A 98 -2.20 -14.07 -11.44
C ARG A 98 -3.37 -14.19 -10.47
N GLU A 99 -3.83 -15.40 -10.20
CA GLU A 99 -4.93 -15.64 -9.26
C GLU A 99 -4.55 -15.21 -7.84
N GLY A 100 -3.31 -15.47 -7.42
CA GLY A 100 -2.78 -15.03 -6.14
C GLY A 100 -2.70 -13.51 -6.02
N ALA A 101 -2.32 -12.80 -7.09
CA ALA A 101 -2.36 -11.34 -7.12
C ALA A 101 -3.79 -10.82 -6.94
N PHE A 102 -4.76 -11.39 -7.67
CA PHE A 102 -6.16 -11.01 -7.53
C PHE A 102 -6.70 -11.29 -6.11
N ALA A 103 -6.39 -12.46 -5.55
CA ALA A 103 -6.81 -12.84 -4.21
C ALA A 103 -6.23 -11.90 -3.13
N VAL A 104 -4.99 -11.45 -3.31
CA VAL A 104 -4.33 -10.47 -2.42
C VAL A 104 -5.02 -9.11 -2.45
N GLU A 105 -5.39 -8.61 -3.63
CA GLU A 105 -6.12 -7.34 -3.75
C GLU A 105 -7.50 -7.45 -3.09
N ARG A 106 -8.22 -8.53 -3.38
CA ARG A 106 -9.53 -8.78 -2.76
C ARG A 106 -9.44 -8.88 -1.23
N TRP A 107 -8.39 -9.54 -0.71
CA TRP A 107 -8.18 -9.62 0.73
C TRP A 107 -7.87 -8.25 1.33
N ALA A 108 -7.10 -7.40 0.64
CA ALA A 108 -6.84 -6.04 1.08
C ALA A 108 -8.12 -5.17 1.07
N ASP A 109 -8.97 -5.30 0.05
CA ASP A 109 -10.27 -4.63 -0.02
C ASP A 109 -11.18 -5.05 1.15
N GLU A 110 -11.33 -6.35 1.38
CA GLU A 110 -12.14 -6.90 2.48
C GLU A 110 -11.61 -6.43 3.84
N ALA A 111 -10.29 -6.36 4.02
CA ALA A 111 -9.70 -5.80 5.24
C ALA A 111 -9.99 -4.30 5.39
N ALA A 112 -9.96 -3.53 4.29
CA ALA A 112 -10.26 -2.10 4.30
C ALA A 112 -11.73 -1.81 4.67
N GLU A 113 -12.67 -2.66 4.24
CA GLU A 113 -14.09 -2.58 4.61
C GLU A 113 -14.32 -2.78 6.11
N THR A 114 -13.54 -3.67 6.75
CA THR A 114 -13.65 -3.90 8.20
C THR A 114 -13.02 -2.79 9.06
N CYS A 115 -12.27 -1.87 8.45
CA CYS A 115 -11.69 -0.74 9.18
C CYS A 115 -12.81 0.18 9.69
N PRO A 116 -12.93 0.44 11.01
CA PRO A 116 -14.02 1.23 11.56
C PRO A 116 -14.13 2.59 10.85
N GLN A 117 -15.24 2.80 10.15
CA GLN A 117 -15.60 4.10 9.60
C GLN A 117 -16.11 4.96 10.75
N GLN A 118 -15.22 5.65 11.46
CA GLN A 118 -15.67 6.59 12.47
C GLN A 118 -16.24 7.82 11.74
N PRO A 119 -17.53 8.15 11.91
CA PRO A 119 -18.10 9.33 11.28
C PRO A 119 -17.32 10.55 11.76
N VAL A 120 -16.88 11.39 10.82
CA VAL A 120 -16.27 12.69 11.14
C VAL A 120 -17.35 13.53 11.80
N ARG A 121 -17.40 13.51 13.13
CA ARG A 121 -18.26 14.40 13.90
C ARG A 121 -17.67 15.80 13.75
N MET A 122 -18.21 16.57 12.81
CA MET A 122 -17.98 18.01 12.72
C MET A 122 -18.23 18.61 14.12
N ARG A 123 -17.17 18.97 14.83
CA ARG A 123 -17.28 19.70 16.09
C ARG A 123 -17.48 21.17 15.68
N PRO A 124 -18.60 21.82 16.04
CA PRO A 124 -18.77 23.23 15.71
C PRO A 124 -17.59 24.01 16.31
N VAL A 125 -16.93 24.81 15.49
CA VAL A 125 -15.95 25.79 15.95
C VAL A 125 -16.75 26.77 16.81
N SER A 126 -16.52 26.78 18.13
CA SER A 126 -17.14 27.80 18.96
C SER A 126 -16.57 29.15 18.54
N PRO A 127 -17.40 30.18 18.36
CA PRO A 127 -16.91 31.54 18.22
C PRO A 127 -16.02 31.85 19.42
N ARG A 128 -14.85 32.44 19.16
CA ARG A 128 -14.07 33.08 20.23
C ARG A 128 -14.82 34.37 20.57
N GLU A 129 -15.44 34.40 21.74
CA GLU A 129 -15.81 35.66 22.42
C GLU A 129 -14.57 36.28 23.07
#